data_AF-A0A348ZF32-F1
#
_entry.id   AF-A0A348ZF32-F1
#
_cell.length_a   1.000
_cell.length_b   1.000
_cell.length_c   1.000
_cell.angle_alpha   90.00
_cell.angle_beta   90.00
_cell.angle_gamma   90.00
#
_symmetry.space_group_name_H-M   'P 1'
#
loop_
_entity.id
_entity.type
_entity.pdbx_description
1 polymer ?
#
loop_
_entity_poly.entity_id
_entity_poly.type
_entity_poly.pdbx_seq_one_letter_code
_entity_poly.pdbx_strand_id
1 'polypeptide(L)'
;MRHSALLIRDKQLHVFFTNRADAPERIFLSKIELTNDWHNWTASTPVEVLRPEYDWEGANLPIEPSRGGHIDERVNQMRDPAIFQEDGRTYLLYSVAGESGIAITEIEFD
;
A
#
# COMPACT_ATOMS: atom_id res chain seq x y z
N MET A 1 10.73 2.63 -1.96
CA MET A 1 9.83 1.67 -1.31
C MET A 1 10.07 1.62 0.20
N ARG A 2 8.99 1.66 0.98
CA ARG A 2 8.90 1.13 2.34
C ARG A 2 7.50 0.56 2.54
N HIS A 3 7.38 -0.39 3.47
CA HIS A 3 6.17 -1.17 3.73
C HIS A 3 5.67 -1.90 2.47
N SER A 4 5.45 -3.20 2.55
CA SER A 4 5.03 -3.92 1.35
C SER A 4 4.15 -5.10 1.67
N ALA A 5 3.12 -5.27 0.86
CA ALA A 5 2.29 -6.46 0.81
C ALA A 5 2.49 -7.15 -0.54
N LEU A 6 2.57 -8.47 -0.51
CA LEU A 6 2.81 -9.29 -1.68
C LEU A 6 1.64 -10.23 -1.91
N LEU A 7 1.15 -10.30 -3.15
CA LEU A 7 0.13 -11.25 -3.58
C LEU A 7 0.55 -11.90 -4.89
N ILE A 8 0.60 -13.23 -4.92
CA ILE A 8 0.79 -13.98 -6.16
C ILE A 8 -0.59 -14.31 -6.73
N ARG A 9 -0.84 -13.87 -7.96
CA ARG A 9 -2.09 -14.13 -8.69
C ARG A 9 -1.80 -14.20 -10.18
N ASP A 10 -2.36 -15.18 -10.89
CA ASP A 10 -2.24 -15.32 -12.35
C ASP A 10 -0.79 -15.28 -12.88
N LYS A 11 0.15 -15.91 -12.14
CA LYS A 11 1.60 -15.90 -12.39
C LYS A 11 2.27 -14.52 -12.31
N GLN A 12 1.57 -13.53 -11.78
CA GLN A 12 2.10 -12.21 -11.47
C GLN A 12 2.25 -12.04 -9.96
N LEU A 13 3.35 -11.41 -9.56
CA LEU A 13 3.53 -10.87 -8.22
C LEU A 13 3.03 -9.42 -8.19
N HIS A 14 1.95 -9.21 -7.44
CA HIS A 14 1.41 -7.90 -7.11
C HIS A 14 2.13 -7.39 -5.86
N VAL A 15 2.82 -6.26 -6.00
CA VAL A 15 3.57 -5.60 -4.93
C VAL A 15 2.83 -4.33 -4.56
N PHE A 16 2.13 -4.34 -3.43
CA PHE A 16 1.55 -3.14 -2.83
C PHE A 16 2.60 -2.51 -1.93
N PHE A 17 2.80 -1.19 -2.02
CA PHE A 17 3.86 -0.54 -1.26
C PHE A 17 3.64 0.95 -1.07
N THR A 18 4.37 1.56 -0.14
CA THR A 18 4.45 3.02 0.00
C THR A 18 5.87 3.52 -0.25
N ASN A 19 6.07 4.84 -0.33
CA ASN A 19 7.39 5.44 -0.49
C ASN A 19 7.73 6.37 0.67
N ARG A 20 9.02 6.34 1.06
CA ARG A 20 9.57 7.32 2.01
C ARG A 20 9.55 8.71 1.36
N ALA A 21 9.25 9.72 2.15
CA ALA A 21 9.21 11.13 1.75
C ALA A 21 8.10 11.50 0.76
N ASP A 22 7.16 10.60 0.46
CA ASP A 22 5.95 10.96 -0.28
C ASP A 22 5.03 11.87 0.55
N ALA A 23 4.31 12.76 -0.14
CA ALA A 23 3.37 13.72 0.43
C ALA A 23 2.06 13.75 -0.40
N PRO A 24 0.93 13.20 0.10
CA PRO A 24 0.86 12.32 1.25
C PRO A 24 1.54 10.99 0.93
N GLU A 25 1.91 10.25 1.96
CA GLU A 25 2.25 8.84 1.79
C GLU A 25 0.98 8.05 1.50
N ARG A 26 1.04 7.23 0.46
CA ARG A 26 -0.08 6.55 -0.16
C ARG A 26 0.36 5.21 -0.73
N ILE A 27 -0.59 4.35 -1.05
CA ILE A 27 -0.32 2.97 -1.48
C ILE A 27 -0.28 2.92 -3.00
N PHE A 28 0.82 2.37 -3.51
CA PHE A 28 1.04 2.04 -4.90
C PHE A 28 0.97 0.53 -5.13
N LEU A 29 0.73 0.15 -6.37
CA LEU A 29 0.83 -1.20 -6.87
C LEU A 29 1.81 -1.23 -8.05
N SER A 30 2.76 -2.16 -8.00
CA SER A 30 3.51 -2.62 -9.17
C SER A 30 3.27 -4.11 -9.39
N LYS A 31 3.34 -4.55 -10.64
CA LYS A 31 3.25 -5.97 -11.01
C LYS A 31 4.60 -6.47 -11.51
N ILE A 32 4.92 -7.72 -11.22
CA ILE A 32 6.12 -8.42 -11.69
C ILE A 32 5.68 -9.75 -12.31
N GLU A 33 6.08 -10.01 -13.55
CA GLU A 33 5.91 -11.32 -14.17
C GLU A 33 6.84 -12.35 -13.53
N LEU A 34 6.29 -13.44 -12.99
CA LEU A 34 7.07 -14.50 -12.34
C LEU A 34 7.67 -15.45 -13.39
N THR A 35 8.68 -14.96 -14.10
CA THR A 35 9.49 -15.79 -15.01
C THR A 35 10.40 -16.73 -14.22
N ASN A 36 10.85 -17.82 -14.87
CA ASN A 36 11.69 -18.84 -14.22
C ASN A 36 13.04 -18.30 -13.72
N ASP A 37 13.62 -17.33 -14.43
CA ASP A 37 14.86 -16.67 -14.03
C ASP A 37 14.53 -15.33 -13.38
N TRP A 38 14.64 -15.29 -12.05
CA TRP A 38 14.31 -14.14 -11.23
C TRP A 38 15.16 -12.90 -11.51
N HIS A 39 16.31 -13.05 -12.17
CA HIS A 39 17.11 -11.90 -12.62
C HIS A 39 16.41 -11.07 -13.69
N ASN A 40 15.42 -11.64 -14.39
CA ASN A 40 14.61 -10.93 -15.37
C ASN A 40 13.36 -10.27 -14.76
N TRP A 41 13.12 -10.46 -13.46
CA TRP A 41 11.97 -9.84 -12.81
C TRP A 41 12.11 -8.32 -12.83
N THR A 42 11.15 -7.67 -13.48
CA THR A 42 11.10 -6.22 -13.62
C THR A 42 9.74 -5.75 -13.12
N ALA A 43 9.73 -4.79 -12.19
CA ALA A 43 8.50 -4.17 -11.73
C ALA A 43 7.93 -3.25 -12.81
N SER A 44 6.61 -3.32 -13.00
CA SER A 44 5.89 -2.34 -13.82
C SER A 44 5.99 -0.94 -13.22
N THR A 45 5.73 0.09 -14.04
CA THR A 45 5.48 1.44 -13.55
C THR A 45 4.44 1.38 -12.44
N PRO A 46 4.71 1.96 -11.25
CA PRO A 46 3.76 1.97 -10.15
C PRO A 46 2.50 2.74 -10.52
N VAL A 47 1.35 2.20 -10.12
CA VAL A 47 0.06 2.90 -10.15
C VAL A 47 -0.38 3.18 -8.72
N GLU A 48 -0.93 4.36 -8.48
CA GLU A 48 -1.52 4.69 -7.18
C GLU A 48 -2.86 3.95 -7.04
N VAL A 49 -3.05 3.22 -5.94
CA VAL A 49 -4.27 2.43 -5.69
C VAL A 49 -5.05 2.89 -4.48
N LEU A 50 -4.41 3.61 -3.53
CA LEU A 50 -5.09 4.13 -2.36
C LEU A 50 -4.41 5.37 -1.81
N ARG A 51 -5.19 6.37 -1.41
CA ARG A 51 -4.74 7.57 -0.67
C ARG A 51 -5.77 7.94 0.40
N PRO A 52 -5.39 8.70 1.45
CA PRO A 52 -6.36 9.25 2.40
C PRO A 52 -7.48 10.01 1.70
N GLU A 53 -8.72 9.57 1.92
CA GLU A 53 -9.94 10.15 1.38
C GLU A 53 -10.86 10.64 2.51
N TYR A 54 -10.90 9.93 3.64
CA TYR A 54 -11.78 10.25 4.75
C TYR A 54 -11.06 10.96 5.91
N ASP A 55 -11.83 11.72 6.71
CA ASP A 55 -11.33 12.41 7.90
C ASP A 55 -10.66 11.46 8.89
N TRP A 56 -11.19 10.24 9.05
CA TRP A 56 -10.61 9.24 9.93
C TRP A 56 -9.29 8.68 9.37
N GLU A 57 -9.07 8.76 8.06
CA GLU A 57 -7.79 8.44 7.41
C GLU A 57 -6.75 9.56 7.52
N GLY A 58 -7.15 10.74 8.00
CA GLY A 58 -6.30 11.92 8.06
C GLY A 58 -6.31 12.75 6.78
N ALA A 59 -7.30 12.56 5.89
CA ALA A 59 -7.40 13.32 4.64
C ALA A 59 -7.56 14.83 4.85
N ASN A 60 -8.13 15.24 5.99
CA ASN A 60 -8.28 16.62 6.41
C ASN A 60 -7.01 17.24 7.04
N LEU A 61 -5.94 16.46 7.22
CA LEU A 61 -4.68 16.91 7.80
C LEU A 61 -3.72 17.41 6.70
N PRO A 62 -2.70 18.22 7.06
CA PRO A 62 -1.73 18.73 6.12
C PRO A 62 -1.05 17.63 5.30
N ILE A 63 -0.89 17.88 4.01
CA ILE A 63 -0.11 17.03 3.11
C ILE A 63 1.37 17.35 3.35
N GLU A 64 2.07 16.45 4.02
CA GLU A 64 3.49 16.60 4.33
C GLU A 64 4.32 15.36 3.95
N PRO A 65 5.61 15.54 3.61
CA PRO A 65 6.52 14.44 3.35
C PRO A 65 6.65 13.51 4.56
N SER A 66 6.56 12.22 4.28
CA SER A 66 6.66 11.21 5.32
C SER A 66 8.09 11.07 5.88
N ARG A 67 8.21 10.96 7.20
CA ARG A 67 9.50 10.83 7.91
C ARG A 67 9.79 9.37 8.26
N GLY A 68 11.06 9.03 8.46
CA GLY A 68 11.47 7.72 8.96
C GLY A 68 11.27 7.62 10.47
N GLY A 69 10.79 6.47 10.94
CA GLY A 69 10.43 6.25 12.34
C GLY A 69 8.93 6.08 12.55
N HIS A 70 8.56 5.79 13.80
CA HIS A 70 7.17 5.75 14.28
C HIS A 70 6.59 7.16 14.33
N ILE A 71 5.26 7.26 14.30
CA ILE A 71 4.54 8.52 14.43
C ILE A 71 3.39 8.40 15.43
N ASP A 72 3.46 9.18 16.50
CA ASP A 72 2.46 9.14 17.59
C ASP A 72 1.32 10.15 17.40
N GLU A 73 1.32 10.86 16.28
CA GLU A 73 0.29 11.85 15.93
C GLU A 73 -0.44 11.46 14.65
N ARG A 74 -1.65 11.99 14.49
CA ARG A 74 -2.43 11.82 13.27
C ARG A 74 -1.79 12.63 12.15
N VAL A 75 -1.61 12.02 10.97
CA VAL A 75 -1.08 12.67 9.76
C VAL A 75 -1.78 12.19 8.49
N ASN A 76 -1.71 12.95 7.40
CA ASN A 76 -2.26 12.56 6.09
C ASN A 76 -1.36 11.50 5.40
N GLN A 77 -1.31 10.27 5.93
CA GLN A 77 -0.41 9.21 5.49
C GLN A 77 -1.04 7.82 5.70
N MET A 78 -1.06 6.99 4.65
CA MET A 78 -1.37 5.55 4.72
C MET A 78 -0.07 4.73 4.72
N ARG A 79 -0.02 3.65 5.50
CA ARG A 79 1.18 2.81 5.63
C ARG A 79 0.85 1.33 5.79
N ASP A 80 1.89 0.52 5.93
CA ASP A 80 1.80 -0.90 6.30
C ASP A 80 0.74 -1.70 5.54
N PRO A 81 0.76 -1.70 4.19
CA PRO A 81 -0.15 -2.54 3.43
C PRO A 81 0.08 -4.01 3.78
N ALA A 82 -1.00 -4.77 3.95
CA ALA A 82 -0.99 -6.20 4.18
C ALA A 82 -2.12 -6.89 3.41
N ILE A 83 -1.87 -8.09 2.89
CA ILE A 83 -2.88 -8.88 2.19
C ILE A 83 -3.53 -9.85 3.16
N PHE A 84 -4.86 -9.91 3.14
CA PHE A 84 -5.66 -10.91 3.83
C PHE A 84 -6.58 -11.59 2.83
N GLN A 85 -6.72 -12.91 2.92
CA GLN A 85 -7.56 -13.70 2.03
C GLN A 85 -8.42 -14.65 2.84
N GLU A 86 -9.73 -14.60 2.61
CA GLU A 86 -10.73 -15.43 3.29
C GLU A 86 -11.91 -15.66 2.34
N ASP A 87 -12.45 -16.89 2.32
CA ASP A 87 -13.62 -17.27 1.51
C ASP A 87 -13.55 -16.86 0.03
N GLY A 88 -12.37 -16.96 -0.58
CA GLY A 88 -12.13 -16.61 -1.99
C GLY A 88 -12.06 -15.10 -2.26
N ARG A 89 -12.17 -14.27 -1.23
CA ARG A 89 -12.03 -12.82 -1.31
C ARG A 89 -10.61 -12.41 -0.96
N THR A 90 -10.19 -11.27 -1.50
CA THR A 90 -8.88 -10.69 -1.22
C THR A 90 -9.08 -9.29 -0.67
N TYR A 91 -8.39 -8.99 0.42
CA TYR A 91 -8.47 -7.73 1.13
C TYR A 91 -7.09 -7.10 1.27
N LEU A 92 -7.06 -5.78 1.19
CA LEU A 92 -5.90 -4.96 1.53
C LEU A 92 -6.17 -4.28 2.88
N LEU A 93 -5.39 -4.66 3.88
CA LEU A 93 -5.31 -3.95 5.15
C LEU A 93 -4.23 -2.88 5.05
N TYR A 94 -4.40 -1.78 5.78
CA TYR A 94 -3.44 -0.68 5.81
C TYR A 94 -3.62 0.16 7.09
N SER A 95 -2.54 0.81 7.53
CA SER A 95 -2.63 1.78 8.62
C SER A 95 -3.12 3.13 8.11
N VAL A 96 -3.82 3.86 8.97
CA VAL A 96 -4.45 5.14 8.63
C VAL A 96 -4.07 6.25 9.59
N ALA A 97 -4.16 7.49 9.08
CA ALA A 97 -3.76 8.69 9.81
C ALA A 97 -2.36 8.55 10.45
N GLY A 98 -1.38 8.03 9.70
CA GLY A 98 -0.12 7.53 10.25
C GLY A 98 -0.27 6.09 10.75
N GLU A 99 -0.13 5.88 12.05
CA GLU A 99 -0.25 4.57 12.71
C GLU A 99 -1.43 4.56 13.72
N SER A 100 -2.43 5.43 13.50
CA SER A 100 -3.52 5.69 14.45
C SER A 100 -4.70 4.73 14.36
N GLY A 101 -4.67 3.80 13.41
CA GLY A 101 -5.72 2.80 13.21
C GLY A 101 -5.39 1.86 12.05
N ILE A 102 -6.20 0.80 11.90
CA ILE A 102 -6.10 -0.16 10.80
C ILE A 102 -7.43 -0.15 10.05
N ALA A 103 -7.36 -0.01 8.73
CA ALA A 103 -8.49 -0.14 7.83
C ALA A 103 -8.32 -1.37 6.93
N ILE A 104 -9.41 -1.76 6.28
CA ILE A 104 -9.46 -2.89 5.36
C ILE A 104 -10.38 -2.53 4.20
N THR A 105 -9.97 -2.90 3.00
CA THR A 105 -10.81 -2.80 1.80
C THR A 105 -10.72 -4.10 1.00
N GLU A 106 -11.82 -4.50 0.35
CA GLU A 106 -11.81 -5.60 -0.60
C GLU A 106 -11.16 -5.14 -1.90
N ILE A 107 -10.31 -5.98 -2.50
CA ILE A 107 -9.65 -5.70 -3.78
C ILE A 107 -10.10 -6.70 -4.83
N GLU A 108 -10.56 -6.16 -5.95
CA GLU A 108 -10.98 -6.92 -7.12
C GLU A 108 -9.90 -6.85 -8.21
N PHE A 109 -9.82 -7.91 -9.02
CA PHE A 109 -8.90 -8.03 -10.14
C PHE A 109 -9.73 -8.26 -11.39
N ASP A 110 -9.57 -7.39 -12.39
CA ASP A 110 -10.14 -7.57 -13.73
C ASP A 110 -9.57 -8.81 -14.44
#